data_AF-A0A2H9N574-F1
#
_entry.id   AF-A0A2H9N574-F1
#
_cell.length_a   1.000
_cell.length_b   1.000
_cell.length_c   1.000
_cell.angle_alpha   90.00
_cell.angle_beta   90.00
_cell.angle_gamma   90.00
#
_symmetry.space_group_name_H-M   'P 1'
#
loop_
_entity.id
_entity.type
_entity.pdbx_description
1 polymer ?
#
loop_
_entity_poly.entity_id
_entity_poly.type
_entity_poly.pdbx_seq_one_letter_code
_entity_poly.pdbx_strand_id
1 'polypeptide(L)'
;MQNTIAVKQNTKVDEIKSQKPYFENDKISIFKEDILKITAIPENFVDLIITSPPYNVDIHYNSHADDLTYEDYLEFTQKWIKKCFNL
;
A
#
# COMPACT_ATOMS: atom_id res chain seq x y z
N MET A 1 15.80 7.93 -50.44
CA MET A 1 14.78 8.41 -49.48
C MET A 1 14.49 7.25 -48.54
N GLN A 2 14.83 7.41 -47.26
CA GLN A 2 14.64 6.38 -46.25
C GLN A 2 13.15 6.34 -45.87
N ASN A 3 12.51 5.18 -46.03
CA ASN A 3 11.15 4.95 -45.56
C ASN A 3 11.20 4.61 -44.07
N THR A 4 10.71 5.55 -43.26
CA THR A 4 10.55 5.40 -41.81
C THR A 4 9.40 4.42 -41.52
N ILE A 5 9.73 3.28 -40.90
CA ILE A 5 8.75 2.35 -40.36
C ILE A 5 8.21 2.97 -39.06
N ALA A 6 6.95 3.40 -39.09
CA ALA A 6 6.24 3.82 -37.89
C ALA A 6 5.94 2.60 -37.01
N VAL A 7 6.68 2.46 -35.91
CA VAL A 7 6.40 1.48 -34.85
C VAL A 7 5.13 1.93 -34.13
N LYS A 8 4.02 1.19 -34.33
CA LYS A 8 2.83 1.32 -33.49
C LYS A 8 3.14 0.74 -32.12
N GLN A 9 3.45 1.61 -31.15
CA GLN A 9 3.47 1.23 -29.75
C GLN A 9 2.03 1.10 -29.25
N ASN A 10 1.60 -0.15 -29.07
CA ASN A 10 0.30 -0.49 -28.51
C ASN A 10 0.43 -0.51 -26.98
N THR A 11 0.44 0.66 -26.36
CA THR A 11 0.48 0.76 -24.90
C THR A 11 -0.95 0.59 -24.38
N LYS A 12 -1.28 -0.60 -23.88
CA LYS A 12 -2.39 -0.73 -22.93
C LYS A 12 -1.99 0.04 -21.68
N VAL A 13 -2.41 1.30 -21.60
CA VAL A 13 -2.40 2.03 -20.35
C VAL A 13 -3.54 1.42 -19.55
N ASP A 14 -3.21 0.47 -18.68
CA ASP A 14 -4.15 0.02 -17.67
C ASP A 14 -4.54 1.27 -16.86
N GLU A 15 -5.80 1.68 -16.98
CA GLU A 15 -6.36 2.76 -16.19
C GLU A 15 -6.13 2.42 -14.72
N ILE A 16 -5.20 3.14 -14.07
CA ILE A 16 -5.04 3.06 -12.62
C ILE A 16 -6.36 3.57 -12.04
N LYS A 17 -7.24 2.66 -11.66
CA LYS A 17 -8.43 3.00 -10.89
C LYS A 17 -7.95 3.58 -9.57
N SER A 18 -8.04 4.90 -9.45
CA SER A 18 -7.87 5.62 -8.19
C SER A 18 -8.65 4.91 -7.09
N GLN A 19 -7.95 4.46 -6.05
CA GLN A 19 -8.58 3.86 -4.87
C GLN A 19 -9.43 4.93 -4.18
N LYS A 20 -10.73 4.68 -4.10
CA LYS A 20 -11.67 5.58 -3.43
C LYS A 20 -11.77 5.24 -1.94
N PRO A 21 -11.98 6.22 -1.06
CA PRO A 21 -12.27 5.96 0.34
C PRO A 21 -13.57 5.15 0.49
N TYR A 22 -13.59 4.28 1.49
CA TYR A 22 -14.79 3.55 1.92
C TYR A 22 -15.80 4.49 2.59
N PHE A 23 -15.29 5.50 3.30
CA PHE A 23 -16.06 6.58 3.90
C PHE A 23 -15.29 7.89 3.75
N GLU A 24 -15.99 8.98 3.44
CA GLU A 24 -15.39 10.29 3.26
C GLU A 24 -16.31 11.39 3.79
N ASN A 25 -15.71 12.37 4.46
CA ASN A 25 -16.30 13.67 4.78
C ASN A 25 -15.23 14.76 4.65
N ASP A 26 -15.59 16.01 4.93
CA ASP A 26 -14.74 17.20 4.73
C ASP A 26 -13.30 17.11 5.31
N LYS A 27 -13.06 16.31 6.34
CA LYS A 27 -11.74 16.23 7.02
C LYS A 27 -11.22 14.81 7.23
N ILE A 28 -12.03 13.79 6.91
CA ILE A 28 -11.75 12.41 7.27
C ILE A 28 -12.06 11.53 6.07
N SER A 29 -11.04 10.77 5.65
CA SER A 29 -11.17 9.71 4.67
C SER A 29 -10.76 8.39 5.32
N ILE A 30 -11.61 7.37 5.22
CA ILE A 30 -11.35 6.02 5.72
C ILE A 30 -11.21 5.10 4.53
N PHE A 31 -10.06 4.43 4.44
CA PHE A 31 -9.78 3.44 3.40
C PHE A 31 -9.85 2.04 4.02
N LYS A 32 -10.65 1.15 3.42
CA LYS A 32 -10.62 -0.28 3.75
C LYS A 32 -9.62 -0.94 2.81
N GLU A 33 -8.33 -0.80 3.11
CA GLU A 33 -7.27 -1.35 2.28
C GLU A 33 -6.06 -1.89 3.04
N ASP A 34 -5.26 -2.67 2.30
CA ASP A 34 -3.90 -3.06 2.67
C ASP A 34 -2.95 -1.86 2.49
N ILE A 35 -2.28 -1.45 3.58
CA ILE A 35 -1.35 -0.31 3.58
C ILE A 35 -0.24 -0.46 2.54
N LEU A 36 0.20 -1.70 2.25
CA LEU A 36 1.25 -1.96 1.26
C LEU A 36 0.79 -1.67 -0.17
N LYS A 37 -0.52 -1.62 -0.42
CA LYS A 37 -1.14 -1.45 -1.72
C LYS A 37 -1.82 -0.10 -1.90
N ILE A 38 -1.83 0.76 -0.87
CA ILE A 38 -2.49 2.06 -0.97
C ILE A 38 -1.74 2.99 -1.95
N THR A 39 -2.48 3.56 -2.90
CA THR A 39 -2.00 4.55 -3.88
C THR A 39 -2.76 5.87 -3.83
N ALA A 40 -3.79 5.97 -2.99
CA ALA A 40 -4.59 7.18 -2.82
C ALA A 40 -3.87 8.31 -2.07
N ILE A 41 -2.79 8.00 -1.35
CA ILE A 41 -1.99 8.96 -0.58
C ILE A 41 -0.69 9.23 -1.35
N PRO A 42 -0.39 10.48 -1.74
CA PRO A 42 0.88 10.84 -2.38
C PRO A 42 2.07 10.58 -1.46
N GLU A 43 3.27 10.51 -2.04
CA GLU A 43 4.50 10.44 -1.25
C GLU A 43 4.79 11.76 -0.54
N ASN A 44 5.40 11.71 0.66
CA ASN A 44 5.77 12.86 1.48
C ASN A 44 4.60 13.83 1.78
N PHE A 45 3.41 13.29 1.98
CA PHE A 45 2.17 14.00 2.28
C PHE A 45 1.77 13.91 3.76
N VAL A 46 2.24 12.90 4.50
CA VAL A 46 1.82 12.63 5.87
C VAL A 46 2.77 13.22 6.91
N ASP A 47 2.28 14.15 7.74
CA ASP A 47 3.07 14.73 8.84
C ASP A 47 3.23 13.82 10.06
N LEU A 48 2.22 12.99 10.35
CA LEU A 48 2.18 12.13 11.54
C LEU A 48 1.49 10.80 11.25
N ILE A 49 2.14 9.72 11.67
CA ILE A 49 1.60 8.36 11.60
C ILE A 49 1.43 7.84 13.02
N ILE A 50 0.21 7.40 13.34
CA ILE A 50 -0.11 6.71 14.59
C ILE A 50 -0.59 5.31 14.23
N THR A 51 0.03 4.29 14.80
CA THR A 51 -0.30 2.90 14.49
C THR A 51 -0.15 2.00 15.72
N SER A 52 -0.97 0.95 15.78
CA SER A 52 -0.85 -0.19 16.68
C SER A 52 -0.76 -1.45 15.80
N PRO A 53 0.42 -1.74 15.22
CA PRO A 53 0.58 -2.84 14.26
C PRO A 53 0.42 -4.20 14.96
N PRO A 54 0.28 -5.30 14.20
CA PRO A 54 0.38 -6.65 14.76
C PRO A 54 1.70 -6.82 15.51
N TYR A 55 1.68 -7.42 16.70
CA TYR A 55 2.85 -7.50 17.58
C TYR A 55 3.56 -8.86 17.56
N ASN A 56 2.99 -9.89 16.91
CA ASN A 56 3.57 -11.23 16.87
C ASN A 56 3.82 -11.80 18.27
N VAL A 57 2.80 -11.72 19.12
CA VAL A 57 2.83 -12.09 20.55
C VAL A 57 2.16 -13.44 20.83
N ASP A 58 2.01 -14.27 19.80
CA ASP A 58 1.41 -15.62 19.90
C ASP A 58 -0.02 -15.59 20.47
N ILE A 59 -0.77 -14.54 20.11
CA ILE A 59 -2.20 -14.44 20.42
C ILE A 59 -2.99 -14.89 19.19
N HIS A 60 -3.76 -15.97 19.35
CA HIS A 60 -4.66 -16.44 18.31
C HIS A 60 -5.85 -15.50 18.15
N TYR A 61 -5.76 -14.58 17.19
CA TYR A 61 -6.91 -13.83 16.71
C TYR A 61 -7.70 -14.69 15.71
N ASN A 62 -9.03 -14.55 15.71
CA ASN A 62 -10.01 -15.39 14.98
C ASN A 62 -9.54 -15.97 13.63
N SER A 63 -8.96 -15.13 12.76
CA SER A 63 -8.49 -15.53 11.42
C SER A 63 -7.03 -15.13 11.14
N HIS A 64 -6.25 -14.77 12.17
CA HIS A 64 -4.87 -14.35 12.02
C HIS A 64 -3.98 -15.15 12.97
N ALA A 65 -3.07 -15.91 12.39
CA ALA A 65 -2.03 -16.61 13.13
C ALA A 65 -0.91 -15.59 13.41
N ASP A 66 -0.74 -15.25 14.69
CA ASP A 66 0.26 -14.30 15.19
C ASP A 66 1.49 -15.06 15.72
N ASP A 67 1.89 -16.11 14.98
CA ASP A 67 2.93 -17.09 15.29
C ASP A 67 4.04 -17.09 14.23
N LEU A 68 4.25 -15.95 13.56
CA LEU A 68 5.31 -15.81 12.57
C LEU A 68 6.67 -16.07 13.20
N THR A 69 7.58 -16.65 12.41
CA THR A 69 9.00 -16.66 12.80
C THR A 69 9.49 -15.23 12.99
N TYR A 70 10.52 -15.05 13.82
CA TYR A 70 11.07 -13.73 14.08
C TYR A 70 11.55 -13.05 12.78
N GLU A 71 12.15 -13.82 11.88
CA GLU A 71 12.61 -13.36 10.57
C GLU A 71 11.45 -12.92 9.68
N ASP A 72 10.37 -13.71 9.62
CA ASP A 72 9.17 -13.35 8.84
C ASP A 72 8.51 -12.08 9.39
N TYR A 73 8.44 -11.95 10.72
CA TYR A 73 7.90 -10.76 11.37
C TYR A 73 8.76 -9.52 11.12
N LEU A 74 10.10 -9.65 11.14
CA LEU A 74 11.02 -8.58 10.78
C LEU A 74 10.82 -8.12 9.33
N GLU A 75 10.74 -9.07 8.39
CA GLU A 75 10.53 -8.77 6.98
C GLU A 75 9.18 -8.07 6.75
N PHE A 76 8.10 -8.62 7.34
CA PHE A 76 6.78 -8.00 7.34
C PHE A 76 6.83 -6.57 7.89
N THR A 77 7.49 -6.38 9.03
CA THR A 77 7.60 -5.09 9.71
C THR A 77 8.33 -4.06 8.88
N GLN A 78 9.45 -4.45 8.27
CA GLN A 78 10.23 -3.58 7.40
C GLN A 78 9.43 -3.08 6.20
N LYS A 79 8.59 -3.95 5.60
CA LYS A 79 7.77 -3.59 4.42
C LYS A 79 6.80 -2.46 4.73
N TRP A 80 6.00 -2.59 5.80
CA TRP A 80 4.98 -1.57 6.09
C TRP A 80 5.59 -0.29 6.67
N ILE A 81 6.66 -0.38 7.47
CA ILE A 81 7.38 0.81 7.94
C ILE A 81 7.97 1.59 6.77
N LYS A 82 8.60 0.91 5.80
CA LYS A 82 9.14 1.57 4.61
C LYS A 82 8.05 2.23 3.77
N LYS A 83 6.89 1.58 3.64
CA LYS A 83 5.75 2.16 2.95
C LYS A 83 5.28 3.43 3.67
N CYS A 84 5.09 3.38 4.98
CA CYS A 84 4.72 4.52 5.81
C CYS A 84 5.73 5.68 5.72
N PHE A 85 7.02 5.40 5.72
CA PHE A 85 8.07 6.42 5.60
C PHE A 85 8.02 7.19 4.28
N ASN A 86 7.55 6.54 3.20
CA ASN A 86 7.45 7.17 1.89
C ASN A 86 6.16 7.98 1.72
N LEU A 87 5.12 7.73 2.54
CA LEU A 87 3.87 8.49 2.52
C LEU A 87 4.06 9.87 3.13
#